data_AF-A0A924ILM6-F1
#
_entry.id   AF-A0A924ILM6-F1
#
_cell.length_a   1.000
_cell.length_b   1.000
_cell.length_c   1.000
_cell.angle_alpha   90.00
_cell.angle_beta   90.00
_cell.angle_gamma   90.00
#
_symmetry.space_group_name_H-M   'P 1'
#
loop_
_entity.id
_entity.type
_entity.pdbx_description
1 polymer ?
#
loop_
_entity_poly.entity_id
_entity_poly.type
_entity_poly.pdbx_seq_one_letter_code
_entity_poly.pdbx_strand_id
1 'polypeptide(L)' 'MAIKSFDEFWPFYVGEHSLKTTRVFHFWGTNLVIASIIAGLVTRNPLWILAASVGGYGPAW' A
#
# COMPACT_ATOMS: atom_id res chain seq x y z
N MET A 1 19.19 -6.49 -16.66
CA MET A 1 19.22 -7.95 -16.41
C MET A 1 17.77 -8.38 -16.22
N ALA A 2 17.29 -9.41 -16.93
CA ALA A 2 15.93 -9.90 -16.71
C ALA A 2 15.94 -10.87 -15.53
N ILE A 3 15.06 -10.67 -14.55
CA ILE A 3 14.84 -11.57 -13.41
C ILE A 3 14.09 -12.80 -13.93
N LYS A 4 14.61 -14.00 -13.71
CA LYS A 4 14.07 -15.26 -14.30
C LYS A 4 13.53 -16.25 -13.29
N SER A 5 13.66 -15.97 -12.00
CA SER A 5 13.16 -16.84 -10.93
C SER A 5 12.64 -16.02 -9.76
N PHE A 6 11.83 -16.65 -8.90
CA PHE A 6 11.37 -16.02 -7.66
C PHE A 6 12.54 -15.72 -6.71
N ASP A 7 13.56 -16.58 -6.67
CA ASP A 7 14.74 -16.41 -5.81
C ASP A 7 15.59 -15.20 -6.23
N GLU A 8 15.61 -14.86 -7.52
CA GLU A 8 16.21 -13.62 -8.03
C GLU A 8 15.31 -12.40 -7.77
N PHE A 9 13.99 -12.59 -7.87
CA PHE A 9 13.00 -11.53 -7.67
C PHE A 9 12.93 -11.04 -6.23
N TRP A 10 12.91 -11.96 -5.27
CA TRP A 10 12.59 -11.65 -3.88
C TRP A 10 13.58 -10.67 -3.23
N PRO A 11 14.91 -10.87 -3.34
CA PRO A 11 15.89 -9.91 -2.81
C PRO A 11 15.81 -8.55 -3.50
N PHE A 12 15.54 -8.52 -4.81
CA PHE A 12 15.34 -7.27 -5.56
C PHE A 12 14.10 -6.52 -5.04
N TYR A 13 12.95 -7.18 -4.96
CA TYR A 13 11.68 -6.62 -4.52
C TYR A 13 11.76 -6.05 -3.09
N VAL A 14 12.33 -6.81 -2.15
CA VAL A 14 12.52 -6.33 -0.77
C VAL A 14 13.57 -5.20 -0.71
N GLY A 15 14.56 -5.23 -1.60
CA GLY A 15 15.51 -4.12 -1.79
C GLY A 15 14.85 -2.80 -2.15
N GLU A 16 13.84 -2.80 -3.03
CA GLU A 16 13.08 -1.60 -3.41
C GLU A 16 12.29 -1.00 -2.22
N HIS A 17 11.97 -1.80 -1.21
CA HIS A 17 11.34 -1.34 0.04
C HIS A 17 12.32 -0.67 1.01
N SER A 18 13.63 -0.70 0.72
CA SER A 18 14.65 -0.01 1.52
C SER A 18 14.72 1.49 1.27
N LEU A 19 14.00 2.01 0.25
CA LEU A 19 13.96 3.43 -0.06
C LEU A 19 13.13 4.21 0.98
N LYS A 20 13.65 5.37 1.41
CA LYS A 20 12.94 6.26 2.35
C LYS A 20 11.59 6.71 1.78
N THR A 21 11.55 6.99 0.47
CA THR A 21 10.33 7.42 -0.23
C THR A 21 9.23 6.36 -0.16
N THR A 22 9.55 5.08 -0.42
CA THR A 22 8.61 3.96 -0.31
C THR A 22 8.03 3.86 1.10
N ARG A 23 8.87 3.99 2.14
CA ARG A 23 8.40 3.99 3.54
C ARG A 23 7.45 5.15 3.85
N VAL A 24 7.71 6.35 3.33
CA VAL A 24 6.82 7.51 3.52
C VAL A 24 5.48 7.29 2.84
N PHE A 25 5.47 6.78 1.60
CA PHE A 25 4.23 6.43 0.91
C PHE A 25 3.45 5.35 1.64
N HIS A 26 4.13 4.32 2.15
CA HIS A 26 3.50 3.26 2.94
C HIS A 26 2.86 3.79 4.23
N PHE A 27 3.55 4.70 4.91
CA PHE A 27 3.03 5.36 6.11
C PHE A 27 1.73 6.11 5.81
N TRP A 28 1.72 6.96 4.78
CA TRP A 28 0.53 7.73 4.40
C TRP A 28 -0.61 6.84 3.89
N GLY A 29 -0.31 5.84 3.04
CA GLY A 29 -1.29 4.88 2.55
C GLY A 29 -1.95 4.09 3.68
N THR A 30 -1.17 3.60 4.64
CA THR A 30 -1.69 2.90 5.82
C THR A 30 -2.62 3.80 6.65
N ASN A 31 -2.24 5.06 6.89
CA ASN A 31 -3.07 6.00 7.62
C ASN A 31 -4.38 6.31 6.87
N LEU A 32 -4.32 6.43 5.54
CA LEU A 32 -5.51 6.64 4.71
C LEU A 32 -6.47 5.45 4.75
N VAL A 33 -5.94 4.21 4.74
CA VAL A 33 -6.74 2.99 4.94
C VAL A 33 -7.46 3.02 6.28
N ILE A 34 -6.73 3.30 7.37
CA ILE A 34 -7.30 3.37 8.72
C ILE A 34 -8.40 4.45 8.79
N ALA A 35 -8.11 5.65 8.29
CA ALA A 35 -9.07 6.75 8.27
C ALA A 35 -10.32 6.40 7.45
N SER A 36 -10.15 5.74 6.30
CA SER A 36 -11.27 5.29 5.45
C SER A 36 -12.15 4.26 6.15
N ILE A 37 -11.55 3.28 6.84
CA ILE A 37 -12.30 2.27 7.61
C ILE A 37 -13.11 2.95 8.72
N ILE A 38 -12.49 3.85 9.49
CA ILE A 38 -13.18 4.61 10.55
C ILE A 38 -14.35 5.42 9.94
N ALA A 39 -14.12 6.13 8.84
CA ALA A 39 -15.15 6.89 8.15
C ALA A 39 -16.30 5.99 7.65
N GLY A 40 -15.99 4.81 7.11
CA GLY A 40 -16.96 3.81 6.69
C GLY A 40 -17.85 3.32 7.83
N LEU A 41 -17.27 3.08 9.01
CA LEU A 41 -18.02 2.66 10.19
C LEU A 41 -18.92 3.77 10.74
N VAL A 42 -18.42 5.01 10.79
CA VAL A 42 -19.18 6.18 11.29
C VAL A 42 -20.32 6.54 10.34
N THR A 43 -20.04 6.57 9.04
CA THR A 43 -21.03 6.99 8.02
C THR A 43 -21.93 5.85 7.54
N ARG A 44 -21.62 4.60 7.91
CA ARG A 44 -22.27 3.37 7.40
C ARG A 44 -22.28 3.27 5.87
N ASN A 45 -21.32 3.94 5.21
CA ASN A 45 -21.22 3.96 3.76
C ASN A 45 -20.13 2.98 3.27
N PRO A 46 -20.50 1.90 2.53
CA PRO A 46 -19.53 0.93 2.05
C PRO A 46 -18.58 1.47 0.98
N LEU A 47 -18.85 2.64 0.37
CA LEU A 47 -17.95 3.25 -0.62
C LEU A 47 -16.57 3.59 -0.04
N TRP A 48 -16.45 3.75 1.29
CA TRP A 48 -15.16 3.92 1.95
C TRP A 48 -14.24 2.71 1.82
N ILE A 49 -14.77 1.53 1.50
CA ILE A 49 -13.96 0.35 1.16
C ILE A 49 -13.15 0.61 -0.10
N LEU A 50 -13.73 1.29 -1.10
CA LEU A 50 -12.99 1.65 -2.32
C LEU A 50 -11.87 2.64 -2.01
N ALA A 51 -12.14 3.64 -1.17
CA ALA A 51 -11.14 4.60 -0.72
C ALA A 51 -9.99 3.90 0.04
N ALA A 52 -10.30 2.93 0.90
CA ALA A 52 -9.30 2.12 1.57
C ALA A 52 -8.46 1.30 0.56
N SER A 53 -9.10 0.61 -0.39
CA SER A 53 -8.39 -0.19 -1.40
C SER A 53 -7.47 0.66 -2.27
N VAL A 54 -7.96 1.78 -2.79
CA VAL A 54 -7.16 2.68 -3.64
C VAL A 54 -6.06 3.36 -2.82
N GLY A 55 -6.37 3.82 -1.61
CA GLY A 55 -5.42 4.49 -0.73
C GLY A 55 -4.32 3.59 -0.18
N GLY A 56 -4.59 2.29 0.01
CA GLY A 56 -3.62 1.31 0.46
C GLY A 56 -2.75 0.76 -0.67
N TYR A 57 -3.36 0.44 -1.82
CA TYR A 57 -2.66 -0.21 -2.93
C TYR A 57 -1.98 0.79 -3.87
N GLY A 58 -2.56 1.98 -4.09
CA GLY A 58 -2.00 2.99 -4.98
C GLY A 58 -0.56 3.39 -4.65
N PRO A 59 -0.21 3.66 -3.37
CA PRO A 59 1.16 4.00 -2.97
C PRO A 59 2.12 2.80 -2.85
N ALA A 60 1.64 1.57 -3.05
CA ALA A 60 2.45 0.35 -2.99
C ALA A 60 3.12 0.03 -4.34
N TRP A 61 2.88 0.86 -5.36
CA TRP A 61 3.42 0.80 -6.72
C TRP A 61 4.18 2.10 -7.02
#